data_AF-A0A7C5VUU1-F1
#
_entry.id   AF-A0A7C5VUU1-F1
#
_cell.length_a   1.000
_cell.length_b   1.000
_cell.length_c   1.000
_cell.angle_alpha   90.00
_cell.angle_beta   90.00
_cell.angle_gamma   90.00
#
_symmetry.space_group_name_H-M   'P 1'
#
loop_
_entity.id
_entity.type
_entity.pdbx_description
1 polymer ?
#
loop_
_entity_poly.entity_id
_entity_poly.type
_entity_poly.pdbx_seq_one_letter_code
_entity_poly.pdbx_strand_id
1 'polypeptide(L)' 'MAYQRRKTRPVWVGDVQIGGDAPIVVQSMTTTDTRDPQATLRQIHELADAGCEIVRVAVPDRVAA' A
#
# COMPACT_ATOMS: atom_id res chain seq x y z
N MET A 1 16.02 -16.44 18.69
CA MET A 1 16.26 -14.98 18.85
C MET A 1 15.00 -14.28 18.36
N ALA A 2 14.25 -13.64 19.25
CA ALA A 2 13.06 -12.87 18.85
C ALA A 2 13.52 -11.54 18.26
N TYR A 3 13.04 -11.18 17.06
CA TYR A 3 13.32 -9.88 16.47
C TYR A 3 12.72 -8.77 17.34
N GLN A 4 13.54 -7.83 17.81
CA GLN A 4 13.08 -6.67 18.56
C GLN A 4 12.88 -5.50 17.60
N ARG A 5 11.63 -5.07 17.42
CA ARG A 5 11.27 -3.96 16.53
C ARG A 5 11.91 -2.65 17.02
N ARG A 6 12.43 -1.85 16.09
CA ARG A 6 12.91 -0.50 16.39
C ARG A 6 11.76 0.39 16.86
N LYS A 7 11.96 1.18 17.92
CA LYS A 7 11.01 2.23 18.33
C LYS A 7 10.94 3.31 17.25
N THR A 8 9.73 3.58 16.74
CA THR A 8 9.47 4.57 15.69
C THR A 8 8.28 5.45 16.06
N ARG A 9 8.23 6.65 15.50
CA ARG A 9 7.04 7.52 15.59
C ARG A 9 5.89 6.87 14.79
N PRO A 10 4.69 6.66 15.37
CA PRO A 10 3.55 6.17 14.61
C PRO A 10 3.10 7.23 13.59
N VAL A 11 2.72 6.79 12.39
CA VAL A 11 2.15 7.62 11.33
C VAL A 11 0.91 6.95 10.76
N TRP A 12 -0.02 7.72 10.22
CA TRP A 12 -1.25 7.22 9.62
C TRP A 12 -1.22 7.40 8.10
N VAL A 13 -1.59 6.34 7.38
CA VAL A 13 -1.83 6.36 5.93
C VAL A 13 -3.28 5.94 5.72
N GLY A 14 -4.16 6.92 5.50
CA GLY A 14 -5.60 6.70 5.62
C GLY A 14 -5.94 6.29 7.05
N ASP A 15 -6.58 5.13 7.19
CA ASP A 15 -6.96 4.47 8.45
C ASP A 15 -5.93 3.43 8.93
N VAL A 16 -4.81 3.24 8.21
CA VAL A 16 -3.75 2.29 8.56
C VAL A 16 -2.63 2.97 9.34
N GLN A 17 -2.31 2.48 10.54
CA GLN A 17 -1.18 2.96 11.35
C GLN A 17 0.12 2.21 11.01
N ILE A 18 1.19 2.95 10.71
CA ILE A 18 2.54 2.42 10.48
C ILE A 18 3.47 2.86 11.61
N GLY A 19 4.25 1.92 12.14
CA GLY A 19 5.22 2.19 13.19
C GLY A 19 4.64 2.17 14.60
N GLY A 20 5.40 2.62 15.59
CA GLY A 20 5.06 2.46 17.00
C GLY A 20 4.90 0.98 17.36
N ASP A 21 3.76 0.65 17.97
CA ASP A 21 3.40 -0.71 18.38
C ASP A 21 2.44 -1.41 17.40
N ALA A 22 2.06 -0.75 16.30
CA ALA A 22 1.22 -1.37 15.27
C ALA A 22 1.94 -2.55 14.58
N PRO A 23 1.22 -3.57 14.08
CA PRO A 23 1.81 -4.66 13.30
C PRO A 23 2.65 -4.19 12.10
N ILE A 24 3.40 -5.11 11.48
CA ILE A 24 4.07 -4.83 10.20
C ILE A 24 3.00 -4.86 9.11
N VAL A 25 2.79 -3.70 8.48
CA VAL A 25 1.80 -3.52 7.41
C VAL A 25 2.32 -4.12 6.10
N VAL A 26 1.50 -4.92 5.43
CA VAL A 26 1.79 -5.50 4.11
C VAL A 26 1.38 -4.51 3.02
N GLN A 27 2.32 -4.21 2.13
CA GLN A 27 2.13 -3.26 1.03
C GLN A 27 2.44 -3.94 -0.31
N SER A 28 1.82 -3.44 -1.38
CA SER A 28 2.11 -3.86 -2.75
C SER A 28 2.00 -2.68 -3.72
N MET A 29 2.27 -2.91 -4.99
CA MET A 29 2.20 -1.90 -6.05
C MET A 29 1.52 -2.49 -7.28
N THR A 30 0.66 -1.71 -7.93
CA THR A 30 0.04 -2.08 -9.20
C THR A 30 1.07 -2.14 -10.33
N THR A 31 0.88 -3.06 -11.27
CA THR A 31 1.69 -3.20 -12.49
C THR A 31 0.96 -2.72 -13.75
N THR A 32 -0.34 -2.43 -13.64
CA THR A 32 -1.14 -1.83 -14.73
C THR A 32 -0.69 -0.41 -15.05
N ASP A 33 -0.94 0.05 -16.27
CA ASP A 33 -0.86 1.47 -16.60
C ASP A 33 -1.98 2.23 -15.86
N THR A 34 -1.61 3.15 -14.96
CA THR A 34 -2.56 3.95 -14.17
C THR A 34 -3.56 4.74 -15.02
N ARG A 35 -3.21 5.00 -16.28
CA ARG A 35 -4.10 5.68 -17.24
C ARG A 35 -5.27 4.78 -17.69
N ASP A 36 -5.24 3.48 -17.39
CA ASP A 36 -6.38 2.56 -17.47
C ASP A 36 -6.99 2.36 -16.07
N PRO A 37 -7.99 3.19 -15.69
CA PRO A 37 -8.57 3.13 -14.35
C PRO A 37 -9.25 1.78 -14.07
N GLN A 38 -9.81 1.12 -15.08
CA GLN A 38 -10.53 -0.13 -14.89
C GLN A 38 -9.55 -1.28 -14.61
N ALA A 39 -8.43 -1.34 -15.33
CA ALA A 39 -7.38 -2.31 -15.02
C ALA A 39 -6.77 -2.08 -13.64
N THR A 40 -6.45 -0.83 -13.29
CA THR A 40 -5.86 -0.49 -11.99
C THR A 40 -6.80 -0.81 -10.83
N LEU A 41 -8.09 -0.47 -10.93
CA LEU A 41 -9.07 -0.77 -9.89
C LEU A 41 -9.25 -2.28 -9.69
N ARG A 42 -9.31 -3.07 -10.77
CA ARG A 42 -9.38 -4.54 -10.66
C ARG A 42 -8.17 -5.10 -9.90
N GLN A 43 -6.97 -4.67 -10.26
CA GLN A 43 -5.76 -5.14 -9.57
C GLN A 43 -5.70 -4.67 -8.11
N ILE A 44 -6.17 -3.47 -7.80
CA ILE A 44 -6.27 -3.00 -6.40
C ILE A 44 -7.18 -3.94 -5.59
N HIS A 45 -8.33 -4.33 -6.14
CA HIS A 45 -9.23 -5.28 -5.47
C HIS A 45 -8.58 -6.66 -5.29
N GLU A 46 -7.91 -7.19 -6.31
CA GLU A 46 -7.17 -8.47 -6.21
C GLU A 46 -6.09 -8.43 -5.12
N LEU A 47 -5.36 -7.31 -5.00
CA LEU A 47 -4.36 -7.13 -3.95
C LEU A 47 -5.01 -7.04 -2.57
N ALA A 48 -6.13 -6.32 -2.43
CA ALA A 48 -6.88 -6.22 -1.18
C ALA A 48 -7.41 -7.59 -0.73
N ASP A 49 -7.99 -8.36 -1.65
CA ASP A 49 -8.49 -9.72 -1.40
C ASP A 49 -7.35 -10.68 -0.96
N ALA A 50 -6.13 -10.44 -1.45
CA ALA A 50 -4.92 -11.16 -1.03
C ALA A 50 -4.34 -10.70 0.32
N GLY A 51 -4.94 -9.70 0.97
CA GLY A 51 -4.52 -9.18 2.27
C GLY A 51 -3.53 -8.00 2.21
N CYS A 52 -3.43 -7.31 1.07
CA CYS A 52 -2.67 -6.07 0.98
C CYS A 52 -3.39 -4.95 1.74
N GLU A 53 -2.67 -4.27 2.65
CA GLU A 53 -3.23 -3.19 3.46
C GLU A 53 -2.98 -1.81 2.83
N ILE A 54 -1.92 -1.66 2.03
CA ILE A 54 -1.59 -0.41 1.32
C ILE A 54 -1.15 -0.73 -0.11
N VAL A 55 -1.84 -0.16 -1.10
CA VAL A 55 -1.49 -0.28 -2.51
C VAL A 55 -0.86 1.02 -3.02
N ARG A 56 0.30 0.90 -3.66
CA ARG A 56 0.96 2.01 -4.37
C ARG A 56 0.60 1.98 -5.86
N VAL A 57 0.37 3.15 -6.43
CA VAL A 57 0.11 3.34 -7.87
C VAL A 57 1.16 4.28 -8.46
N ALA A 58 1.60 4.02 -9.70
CA ALA A 58 2.55 4.90 -10.38
C ALA A 58 1.85 6.14 -10.94
N VAL A 59 2.44 7.32 -10.78
CA VAL A 59 1.94 8.57 -11.40
C VAL A 59 3.07 9.18 -12.25
N PRO A 60 3.34 8.64 -13.45
CA PRO A 60 4.47 9.07 -14.27
C PRO A 60 4.23 10.38 -15.05
N ASP A 61 2.96 10.75 -15.26
CA ASP A 61 2.58 11.91 -16.04
C ASP A 61 1.26 12.54 -15.51
N ARG A 62 0.80 13.60 -16.16
CA ARG A 62 -0.43 14.31 -15.78
C ARG A 62 -1.71 13.54 -16.10
N VAL A 63 -1.66 12.55 -17.00
CA VAL A 63 -2.85 11.75 -17.35
C VAL A 63 -3.08 10.69 -16.27
N ALA A 64 -2.00 10.18 -15.67
CA ALA A 64 -2.05 9.25 -14.55
C ALA A 64 -2.35 9.91 -13.18
N ALA A 65 -2.36 11.25 -13.10
CA ALA A 65 -2.53 12.02 -11.87
C ALA A 65 -4.00 12.35 -11.62
#